data_AF-A0AAU9V3X3-F1
#
_entry.id   AF-A0AAU9V3X3-F1
#
_cell.length_a   1.000
_cell.length_b   1.000
_cell.length_c   1.000
_cell.angle_alpha   90.00
_cell.angle_beta   90.00
_cell.angle_gamma   90.00
#
_symmetry.space_group_name_H-M   'P 1'
#
loop_
_entity.id
_entity.type
_entity.pdbx_description
1 polymer ?
#
loop_
_entity_poly.entity_id
_entity_poly.type
_entity_poly.pdbx_seq_one_letter_code
_entity_poly.pdbx_strand_id
1 'polypeptide(L)'
;MNREVKGKVVVVTGSADGLGLAMVTSFLEQGVKLAILVDINENKEELSVEVSTYDWQDTPAIGDGTVEIYKNAESGSVWLVEGSRPAEKIDI
;
A
#
# COMPACT_ATOMS: atom_id res chain seq x y z
N MET A 1 4.47 -19.56 -4.68
CA MET A 1 3.50 -19.17 -5.74
C MET A 1 3.89 -17.78 -6.20
N ASN A 2 4.18 -17.57 -7.48
CA ASN A 2 4.48 -16.23 -7.98
C ASN A 2 3.16 -15.45 -8.14
N ARG A 3 2.90 -14.44 -7.30
CA ARG A 3 1.63 -13.71 -7.27
C ARG A 3 1.74 -12.39 -8.05
N GLU A 4 1.56 -12.45 -9.37
CA GLU A 4 1.52 -11.24 -10.20
C GLU A 4 0.25 -10.40 -9.95
N VAL A 5 0.43 -9.09 -9.79
CA VAL A 5 -0.66 -8.12 -9.60
C VAL A 5 -1.25 -7.60 -10.90
N LYS A 6 -0.49 -7.66 -12.00
CA LYS A 6 -0.92 -7.16 -13.32
C LYS A 6 -2.20 -7.88 -13.77
N GLY A 7 -3.19 -7.11 -14.21
CA GLY A 7 -4.47 -7.62 -14.68
C GLY A 7 -5.43 -8.13 -13.59
N LYS A 8 -5.08 -7.98 -12.30
CA LYS A 8 -5.93 -8.33 -11.16
C LYS A 8 -6.84 -7.18 -10.74
N VAL A 9 -7.89 -7.48 -9.98
CA VAL A 9 -8.73 -6.47 -9.33
C VAL A 9 -8.29 -6.37 -7.87
N VAL A 10 -8.12 -5.15 -7.35
CA VAL A 10 -7.72 -4.87 -5.97
C VAL A 10 -8.77 -4.01 -5.29
N VAL A 11 -9.06 -4.29 -4.03
CA VAL A 11 -9.93 -3.47 -3.16
C VAL A 11 -9.08 -2.99 -2.00
N VAL A 12 -9.07 -1.68 -1.74
CA VAL A 12 -8.37 -1.10 -0.59
C VAL A 12 -9.36 -0.31 0.25
N THR A 13 -9.46 -0.65 1.53
CA THR A 13 -10.28 0.05 2.53
C THR A 13 -9.44 1.11 3.25
N GLY A 14 -10.04 2.25 3.62
CA GLY A 14 -9.30 3.39 4.16
C GLY A 14 -8.41 4.07 3.12
N SER A 15 -8.80 4.00 1.85
CA SER A 15 -7.98 4.44 0.71
C SER A 15 -8.13 5.91 0.34
N ALA A 16 -8.91 6.69 1.10
CA ALA A 16 -9.10 8.10 0.78
C ALA A 16 -7.81 8.91 0.96
N ASP A 17 -6.92 8.53 1.88
CA ASP A 17 -5.69 9.25 2.19
C ASP A 17 -4.60 8.32 2.78
N GLY A 18 -3.42 8.88 3.09
CA GLY A 18 -2.33 8.26 3.82
C GLY A 18 -1.84 6.95 3.20
N LEU A 19 -1.70 5.92 4.04
CA LEU A 19 -1.17 4.62 3.60
C LEU A 19 -2.08 3.92 2.59
N GLY A 20 -3.40 4.03 2.76
CA GLY A 20 -4.35 3.38 1.85
C GLY A 20 -4.29 3.96 0.44
N LEU A 21 -4.13 5.28 0.32
CA LEU A 21 -3.90 5.95 -0.95
C LEU A 21 -2.56 5.52 -1.59
N ALA A 22 -1.50 5.38 -0.79
CA ALA A 22 -0.20 4.91 -1.26
C ALA A 22 -0.25 3.50 -1.83
N MET A 23 -0.93 2.59 -1.12
CA MET A 23 -1.13 1.22 -1.56
C MET A 23 -1.88 1.17 -2.89
N VAL A 24 -2.97 1.92 -3.02
CA VAL A 24 -3.72 2.04 -4.28
C VAL A 24 -2.84 2.53 -5.41
N THR A 25 -2.04 3.57 -5.16
CA THR A 25 -1.13 4.17 -6.15
C THR A 25 -0.12 3.13 -6.65
N SER A 26 0.58 2.43 -5.74
CA SER A 26 1.55 1.40 -6.14
C SER A 26 0.90 0.21 -6.87
N PHE A 27 -0.31 -0.22 -6.47
CA PHE A 27 -1.03 -1.25 -7.22
C PHE A 27 -1.38 -0.80 -8.66
N LEU A 28 -1.81 0.45 -8.84
CA LEU A 28 -2.12 1.01 -10.16
C LEU A 28 -0.89 1.06 -11.06
N GLU A 29 0.25 1.52 -10.54
CA GLU A 29 1.52 1.59 -11.27
C GLU A 29 2.00 0.22 -11.77
N GLN A 30 1.62 -0.85 -11.06
CA GLN A 30 1.95 -2.22 -11.43
C GLN A 30 0.95 -2.88 -12.38
N GLY A 31 -0.02 -2.12 -12.89
CA GLY A 31 -0.90 -2.52 -13.98
C GLY A 31 -2.04 -3.44 -13.55
N VAL A 32 -2.59 -3.26 -12.34
CA VAL A 32 -3.87 -3.88 -11.97
C VAL A 32 -4.97 -3.48 -12.97
N LYS A 33 -5.94 -4.37 -13.17
CA LYS A 33 -7.08 -4.15 -14.07
C LYS A 33 -8.05 -3.11 -13.51
N LEU A 34 -8.25 -3.09 -12.20
CA LEU A 34 -9.18 -2.23 -11.50
C LEU A 34 -8.76 -2.09 -10.02
N ALA A 35 -8.71 -0.86 -9.51
CA ALA A 35 -8.59 -0.58 -8.09
C ALA A 35 -9.92 -0.01 -7.57
N ILE A 36 -10.49 -0.62 -6.54
CA ILE A 36 -11.71 -0.18 -5.87
C ILE A 36 -11.30 0.47 -4.54
N LEU A 37 -11.65 1.74 -4.41
CA LEU A 37 -11.36 2.55 -3.23
C LEU A 37 -12.58 2.56 -2.33
N VAL A 38 -12.40 2.20 -1.06
CA VAL A 38 -13.47 2.13 -0.07
C VAL A 38 -13.06 2.98 1.14
N ASP A 39 -13.87 3.97 1.47
CA ASP A 39 -13.67 4.81 2.65
C ASP A 39 -15.03 5.21 3.23
N ILE A 40 -15.07 5.50 4.54
CA ILE A 40 -16.27 6.02 5.21
C ILE A 40 -16.40 7.53 5.03
N ASN A 41 -15.29 8.21 4.71
CA ASN A 41 -15.26 9.64 4.47
C ASN A 41 -15.78 9.94 3.07
N GLU A 42 -17.01 10.44 3.01
CA GLU A 42 -17.74 10.76 1.77
C GLU A 42 -17.35 12.12 1.18
N ASN A 43 -16.74 13.01 1.97
CA ASN A 43 -16.27 14.33 1.53
C ASN A 43 -14.81 14.28 1.03
N LYS A 44 -14.65 14.50 -0.27
CA LYS A 44 -13.40 14.85 -0.92
C LYS A 44 -13.28 16.36 -1.00
N GLU A 45 -12.67 16.99 0.00
CA GLU A 45 -12.01 18.28 -0.22
C GLU A 45 -10.51 18.03 -0.19
N GLU A 46 -9.95 17.95 -1.40
CA GLU A 46 -8.52 17.87 -1.69
C GLU A 46 -7.84 16.56 -1.26
N LEU A 47 -7.07 15.96 -2.17
CA LEU A 47 -6.01 15.03 -1.79
C LEU A 47 -4.94 15.87 -1.07
N SER A 48 -5.22 16.29 0.15
CA SER A 48 -4.30 17.07 0.97
C SER A 48 -3.32 16.10 1.60
N VAL A 49 -2.11 16.05 1.05
CA VAL A 49 -0.98 15.38 1.71
C VAL A 49 -0.63 16.23 2.93
N GLU A 50 -1.32 16.02 4.06
CA GLU A 50 -0.96 16.63 5.33
C GLU A 50 0.09 15.74 6.00
N VAL A 51 1.37 16.11 5.81
CA VAL A 51 2.51 15.44 6.43
C VAL A 51 2.52 15.79 7.93
N SER A 52 1.83 14.96 8.73
CA SER A 52 1.84 15.10 10.19
C SER A 52 3.13 14.52 10.80
N THR A 53 3.62 15.20 11.83
CA THR A 53 4.94 15.09 12.45
C THR A 53 5.12 13.86 13.35
N TYR A 54 4.85 12.66 12.85
CA TYR A 54 5.22 11.40 13.51
C TYR A 54 6.33 10.70 12.73
N ASP A 55 7.12 9.86 13.43
CA ASP A 55 8.33 9.24 12.90
C ASP A 55 8.12 8.64 11.50
N TRP A 56 8.90 9.21 10.58
CA TRP A 56 8.67 9.36 9.15
C TRP A 56 8.65 8.01 8.43
N GLN A 57 7.48 7.53 7.98
CA GLN A 57 7.40 6.49 6.96
C GLN A 57 7.04 7.13 5.62
N ASP A 58 7.85 6.85 4.60
CA ASP A 58 7.61 7.39 3.27
C ASP A 58 6.40 6.69 2.67
N THR A 59 5.37 7.47 2.34
CA THR A 59 4.07 6.95 1.86
C THR A 59 4.26 6.05 0.61
N PRO A 60 5.04 6.45 -0.40
CA PRO A 60 5.46 5.58 -1.50
C PRO A 60 6.13 4.26 -1.06
N ALA A 61 7.07 4.30 -0.11
CA ALA A 61 7.74 3.09 0.38
C ALA A 61 6.76 2.07 0.98
N ILE A 62 5.69 2.54 1.63
CA ILE A 62 4.63 1.66 2.12
C ILE A 62 3.81 1.05 0.98
N GLY A 63 3.49 1.84 -0.05
CA GLY A 63 2.83 1.35 -1.25
C GLY A 63 3.63 0.22 -1.90
N ASP A 64 4.91 0.47 -2.16
CA ASP A 64 5.79 -0.49 -2.83
C ASP A 64 6.05 -1.73 -1.97
N GLY A 65 6.32 -1.52 -0.69
CA GLY A 65 6.48 -2.60 0.28
C GLY A 65 5.24 -3.49 0.35
N THR A 66 4.04 -2.90 0.30
CA THR A 66 2.78 -3.67 0.27
C THR A 66 2.70 -4.58 -0.94
N VAL A 67 3.06 -4.07 -2.13
CA VAL A 67 3.02 -4.91 -3.33
C VAL A 67 4.10 -5.98 -3.32
N GLU A 68 5.28 -5.67 -2.80
CA GLU A 68 6.35 -6.65 -2.62
C GLU A 68 5.94 -7.77 -1.66
N ILE A 69 5.38 -7.42 -0.51
CA ILE A 69 4.85 -8.37 0.47
C ILE A 69 3.74 -9.20 -0.18
N TYR A 70 2.80 -8.59 -0.92
CA TYR A 70 1.75 -9.34 -1.61
C TYR A 70 2.32 -10.41 -2.55
N LYS A 71 3.34 -10.04 -3.34
CA LYS A 71 3.98 -10.91 -4.32
C LYS A 71 4.71 -12.08 -3.67
N ASN A 72 5.41 -11.82 -2.57
CA ASN A 72 6.46 -12.71 -2.04
C ASN A 72 6.13 -13.35 -0.70
N ALA A 73 5.20 -12.80 0.09
CA ALA A 73 4.94 -13.27 1.44
C ALA A 73 4.35 -14.68 1.46
N GLU A 74 5.01 -15.54 2.24
CA GLU A 74 4.48 -16.83 2.65
C GLU A 74 3.36 -16.61 3.69
N SER A 75 2.38 -17.52 3.71
CA SER A 75 1.30 -17.46 4.69
C SER A 75 1.88 -17.51 6.10
N GLY A 76 1.48 -16.57 6.96
CA GLY A 76 1.98 -16.47 8.34
C GLY A 76 3.34 -15.80 8.49
N SER A 77 3.94 -15.28 7.42
CA SER A 77 5.16 -14.46 7.52
C SER A 77 4.84 -13.02 7.94
N VAL A 78 5.77 -12.40 8.68
CA VAL A 78 5.68 -10.99 9.08
C VAL A 78 6.76 -10.20 8.35
N TRP A 79 6.38 -9.01 7.90
CA TRP A 79 7.25 -8.13 7.12
C TRP A 79 7.22 -6.73 7.71
N LEU A 80 8.39 -6.08 7.74
CA LEU A 80 8.58 -4.73 8.21
C LEU A 80 8.86 -3.82 7.01
N VAL A 81 8.13 -2.71 6.95
CA VAL A 81 8.48 -1.56 6.11
C VAL A 81 8.71 -0.40 7.08
N GLU A 82 9.89 0.22 7.02
CA GLU A 82 10.26 1.29 7.94
C GLU A 82 11.04 2.40 7.23
N GLY A 83 10.59 3.64 7.40
CA GLY A 83 11.18 4.80 6.74
C GLY A 83 11.03 4.71 5.22
N SER A 84 12.15 4.83 4.53
CA SER A 84 12.26 4.64 3.08
C SER A 84 12.96 3.32 2.72
N ARG A 85 13.06 2.36 3.65
CA ARG A 85 13.71 1.07 3.43
C ARG A 85 12.75 0.09 2.72
N PRO A 86 13.26 -0.78 1.82
CA PRO A 86 12.45 -1.85 1.23
C PRO A 86 11.82 -2.77 2.29
N ALA A 87 10.74 -3.46 1.91
CA ALA A 87 10.10 -4.42 2.79
C ALA A 87 11.06 -5.58 3.14
N GLU A 88 11.16 -5.90 4.43
CA GLU A 88 12.03 -6.95 4.94
C GLU A 88 11.21 -7.98 5.71
N LYS A 89 11.39 -9.27 5.40
CA LYS A 89 10.80 -10.36 6.21
C LYS A 89 11.50 -10.37 7.56
N ILE A 90 10.73 -10.31 8.64
CA ILE A 90 11.24 -10.42 9.99
C ILE A 90 10.85 -11.76 10.60
N ASP A 91 11.79 -12.38 11.30
CA ASP A 91 11.55 -13.62 12.06
C ASP A 91 11.16 -13.24 13.49
N ILE A 92 9.95 -13.61 13.89
CA ILE A 92 9.37 -13.39 15.22
C ILE A 92 8.91 -14.69 15.86
#